data_AF-G0U320-F1
#
_entry.id   AF-G0U320-F1
#
_cell.length_a   1.000
_cell.length_b   1.000
_cell.length_c   1.000
_cell.angle_alpha   90.00
_cell.angle_beta   90.00
_cell.angle_gamma   90.00
#
_symmetry.space_group_name_H-M   'P 1'
#
loop_
_entity.id
_entity.type
_entity.pdbx_description
1 polymer ?
#
loop_
_entity_poly.entity_id
_entity_poly.type
_entity_poly.pdbx_seq_one_letter_code
_entity_poly.pdbx_strand_id
1 'polypeptide(L)'
;MSCDAVIESDEIELLNVCLSSAHALHLFVARSLTVQDVSEPKKELRSELLDASVQTYLQQLLRKYSSTASMRRRLKSVRSLYYLQCLTDERVREEFIRAAAHPLFPLSS
;
A
#
# COMPACT_ATOMS: atom_id res chain seq x y z
N MET A 1 -26.24 -6.06 8.85
CA MET A 1 -25.25 -5.31 8.03
C MET A 1 -24.73 -6.26 6.96
N SER A 2 -24.73 -5.86 5.70
CA SER A 2 -24.23 -6.72 4.60
C SER A 2 -22.71 -6.85 4.70
N CYS A 3 -22.15 -8.04 4.44
CA CYS A 3 -20.70 -8.27 4.45
C CYS A 3 -19.95 -7.30 3.51
N ASP A 4 -20.58 -6.92 2.39
CA ASP A 4 -20.02 -5.98 1.42
C ASP A 4 -19.76 -4.58 2.01
N ALA A 5 -20.61 -4.13 2.94
CA ALA A 5 -20.46 -2.83 3.57
C ALA A 5 -19.28 -2.79 4.56
N VAL A 6 -18.95 -3.94 5.17
CA VAL A 6 -17.78 -4.07 6.07
C VAL A 6 -16.50 -4.06 5.26
N ILE A 7 -16.44 -4.86 4.20
CA ILE A 7 -15.28 -4.90 3.28
C ILE A 7 -14.99 -3.51 2.73
N GLU A 8 -16.03 -2.81 2.26
CA GLU A 8 -15.86 -1.46 1.71
C GLU A 8 -15.42 -0.43 2.78
N SER A 9 -15.81 -0.61 4.04
CA SER A 9 -15.33 0.21 5.15
C SER A 9 -13.83 0.00 5.38
N ASP A 10 -13.39 -1.26 5.44
CA ASP A 10 -12.00 -1.64 5.69
C ASP A 10 -11.08 -1.16 4.55
N GLU A 11 -11.54 -1.27 3.30
CA GLU A 11 -10.83 -0.75 2.13
C GLU A 11 -10.60 0.77 2.22
N ILE A 12 -11.64 1.52 2.59
CA ILE A 12 -11.55 2.97 2.71
C ILE A 12 -10.65 3.37 3.86
N GLU A 13 -10.74 2.64 4.98
CA GLU A 13 -9.85 2.85 6.10
C GLU A 13 -8.39 2.64 5.69
N LEU A 14 -8.07 1.55 4.99
CA LEU A 14 -6.73 1.31 4.44
C LEU A 14 -6.26 2.50 3.58
N LEU A 15 -7.06 2.95 2.63
CA LEU A 15 -6.68 4.03 1.72
C LEU A 15 -6.52 5.39 2.43
N ASN A 16 -7.38 5.68 3.41
CA ASN A 16 -7.42 6.96 4.10
C ASN A 16 -6.51 7.04 5.32
N VAL A 17 -6.14 5.91 5.92
CA VAL A 17 -5.25 5.85 7.07
C VAL A 17 -3.85 5.50 6.61
N CYS A 18 -3.67 4.40 5.88
CA CYS A 18 -2.34 3.89 5.53
C CYS A 18 -1.73 4.57 4.31
N LEU A 19 -2.55 5.02 3.35
CA LEU A 19 -2.05 5.62 2.10
C LEU A 19 -2.34 7.13 1.98
N SER A 20 -2.77 7.81 3.04
CA SER A 20 -3.13 9.24 2.93
C SER A 20 -1.93 10.19 2.89
N SER A 21 -0.78 9.76 3.43
CA SER A 21 0.44 10.57 3.56
C SER A 21 1.70 9.72 3.40
N ALA A 22 2.84 10.37 3.14
CA ALA A 22 4.13 9.68 3.03
C ALA A 22 4.53 8.97 4.33
N HIS A 23 4.25 9.59 5.49
CA HIS A 23 4.51 8.98 6.80
C HIS A 23 3.66 7.73 7.04
N ALA A 24 2.36 7.79 6.75
CA ALA A 24 1.49 6.64 6.89
C ALA A 24 1.92 5.49 5.96
N LEU A 25 2.28 5.82 4.71
CA LEU A 25 2.82 4.86 3.75
C LEU A 25 4.10 4.21 4.27
N HIS A 26 5.04 4.99 4.81
CA HIS A 26 6.27 4.46 5.41
C HIS A 26 5.96 3.44 6.50
N LEU A 27 5.07 3.77 7.44
CA LEU A 27 4.69 2.85 8.51
C LEU A 27 3.99 1.59 7.98
N PHE A 28 3.13 1.74 6.97
CA PHE A 28 2.46 0.63 6.31
C PHE A 28 3.46 -0.32 5.64
N VAL A 29 4.40 0.22 4.87
CA VAL A 29 5.44 -0.56 4.20
C VAL A 29 6.40 -1.20 5.20
N ALA A 30 6.86 -0.45 6.21
CA ALA A 30 7.76 -0.98 7.23
C ALA A 30 7.14 -2.17 8.00
N ARG A 31 5.84 -2.12 8.29
CA ARG A 31 5.11 -3.22 8.94
C ARG A 31 4.94 -4.45 8.07
N SER A 32 4.97 -4.29 6.75
CA SER A 32 4.86 -5.41 5.81
C SER A 32 6.16 -6.21 5.65
N LEU A 33 7.27 -5.73 6.21
CA LEU A 33 8.57 -6.39 6.11
C LEU A 33 8.63 -7.59 7.07
N THR A 34 8.83 -8.77 6.51
CA THR A 34 9.07 -10.01 7.24
C THR A 34 10.50 -10.46 7.03
N VAL A 35 11.06 -11.15 8.03
CA VAL A 35 12.37 -11.78 7.92
C VAL A 35 12.20 -13.06 7.13
N GLN A 36 12.83 -13.14 5.97
CA GLN A 36 12.89 -14.38 5.23
C GLN A 36 13.96 -15.27 5.86
N ASP A 37 13.54 -16.41 6.42
CA ASP A 37 14.44 -17.38 7.04
C ASP A 37 15.14 -18.18 5.92
N VAL A 38 16.16 -17.55 5.34
CA VAL A 38 17.10 -18.22 4.46
C VAL A 38 18.26 -18.62 5.34
N SER A 39 18.68 -19.89 5.28
CA SER A 39 19.70 -20.52 6.15
C SER A 39 21.12 -19.95 5.99
N GLU A 40 21.24 -18.68 5.61
CA GLU A 40 22.45 -17.95 5.26
C GLU A 40 22.66 -16.72 6.18
N PRO A 41 23.91 -16.24 6.32
CA PRO A 41 24.30 -15.22 7.31
C PRO A 41 23.74 -13.81 7.05
N LYS A 42 22.95 -13.59 5.97
CA LYS A 42 22.30 -12.32 5.68
C LYS A 42 20.79 -12.51 5.68
N LYS A 43 20.14 -12.06 6.76
CA LYS A 43 18.67 -11.97 6.84
C LYS A 43 18.19 -11.01 5.76
N GLU A 44 17.56 -11.53 4.71
CA GLU A 44 16.88 -10.72 3.72
C GLU A 44 15.48 -10.36 4.23
N LEU A 45 15.15 -9.07 4.19
CA LEU A 45 13.81 -8.58 4.50
C LEU A 45 12.97 -8.64 3.22
N ARG A 46 11.83 -9.31 3.29
CA ARG A 46 10.86 -9.40 2.19
C ARG A 46 9.57 -8.71 2.59
N SER A 47 8.99 -7.90 1.71
CA SER A 47 7.70 -7.27 1.95
C SER A 47 6.56 -8.18 1.49
N GLU A 48 5.57 -8.41 2.35
CA GLU A 48 4.30 -9.08 1.99
C GLU A 48 3.54 -8.32 0.88
N LEU A 49 3.80 -7.01 0.71
CA LEU A 49 3.21 -6.24 -0.37
C LEU A 49 3.62 -6.75 -1.75
N LEU A 50 4.71 -7.50 -1.87
CA LEU A 50 5.15 -8.11 -3.12
C LEU A 50 4.47 -9.45 -3.40
N ASP A 51 3.68 -9.99 -2.48
CA ASP A 51 2.97 -11.25 -2.70
C ASP A 51 1.88 -11.10 -3.77
N ALA A 52 1.75 -12.12 -4.61
CA ALA A 52 0.86 -12.07 -5.78
C ALA A 52 -0.62 -11.83 -5.41
N SER A 53 -1.08 -12.42 -4.31
CA SER A 53 -2.44 -12.21 -3.79
C SER A 53 -2.66 -10.77 -3.33
N VAL A 54 -1.67 -10.19 -2.63
CA VAL A 54 -1.71 -8.81 -2.15
C VAL A 54 -1.66 -7.84 -3.33
N GLN A 55 -0.79 -8.07 -4.31
CA GLN A 55 -0.73 -7.28 -5.54
C GLN A 55 -2.05 -7.29 -6.32
N THR A 56 -2.67 -8.47 -6.44
CA THR A 56 -3.99 -8.61 -7.07
C THR A 56 -5.04 -7.77 -6.33
N TYR A 57 -5.07 -7.84 -5.00
CA TYR A 57 -5.98 -7.07 -4.17
C TYR A 57 -5.75 -5.54 -4.33
N LEU A 58 -4.50 -5.08 -4.24
CA LEU A 58 -4.17 -3.66 -4.39
C LEU A 58 -4.53 -3.14 -5.80
N GLN A 59 -4.36 -3.94 -6.85
CA GLN A 59 -4.78 -3.59 -8.21
C GLN A 59 -6.30 -3.48 -8.33
N GLN A 60 -7.06 -4.36 -7.65
CA GLN A 60 -8.52 -4.27 -7.59
C GLN A 60 -8.98 -2.99 -6.89
N LEU A 61 -8.34 -2.62 -5.77
CA LEU A 61 -8.60 -1.34 -5.10
C LEU A 61 -8.30 -0.16 -6.02
N LEU A 62 -7.17 -0.18 -6.72
CA LEU A 62 -6.81 0.91 -7.63
C LEU A 62 -7.88 1.09 -8.70
N ARG A 63 -8.33 0.01 -9.34
CA ARG A 63 -9.42 0.04 -10.33
C ARG A 63 -10.73 0.54 -9.71
N LYS A 64 -11.12 0.01 -8.55
CA LYS A 64 -12.37 0.39 -7.85
C LYS A 64 -12.40 1.88 -7.54
N TYR A 65 -11.37 2.40 -6.87
CA TYR A 65 -11.36 3.78 -6.37
C TYR A 65 -10.92 4.81 -7.41
N SER A 66 -10.27 4.41 -8.51
CA SER A 66 -10.01 5.30 -9.64
C SER A 66 -11.15 5.37 -10.66
N SER A 67 -12.06 4.39 -10.69
CA SER A 67 -13.10 4.26 -11.73
C SER A 67 -14.07 5.44 -11.81
N THR A 68 -14.52 5.98 -10.68
CA THR A 68 -15.60 6.98 -10.63
C THR A 68 -15.27 8.16 -9.73
N ALA A 69 -15.82 9.33 -10.05
CA ALA A 69 -15.69 10.52 -9.21
C ALA A 69 -16.30 10.30 -7.80
N SER A 70 -17.37 9.51 -7.69
CA SER A 70 -17.99 9.18 -6.41
C SER A 70 -17.01 8.44 -5.49
N MET A 71 -16.33 7.41 -6.00
CA MET A 71 -15.34 6.67 -5.21
C MET A 71 -14.13 7.54 -4.85
N ARG A 72 -13.63 8.34 -5.80
CA ARG A 72 -12.52 9.27 -5.53
C ARG A 72 -12.85 10.28 -4.43
N ARG A 73 -14.08 10.78 -4.36
CA ARG A 73 -14.52 11.73 -3.31
C ARG A 73 -14.54 11.15 -1.90
N ARG A 74 -14.50 9.82 -1.76
CA ARG A 74 -14.44 9.14 -0.46
C ARG A 74 -13.02 9.09 0.11
N LEU A 75 -12.02 9.43 -0.71
CA LEU A 75 -10.63 9.49 -0.31
C LEU A 75 -10.33 10.84 0.34
N LYS A 76 -9.70 10.82 1.51
CA LYS A 76 -9.24 12.02 2.24
C LYS A 76 -8.08 12.71 1.54
N SER A 77 -7.32 11.96 0.72
CA SER A 77 -6.12 12.44 0.05
C SER A 77 -6.07 11.91 -1.38
N VAL A 78 -5.77 12.78 -2.33
CA VAL A 78 -5.48 12.38 -3.71
C VAL A 78 -4.22 11.51 -3.76
N ARG A 79 -3.31 11.67 -2.78
CA ARG A 79 -2.08 10.87 -2.68
C ARG A 79 -2.35 9.39 -2.44
N SER A 80 -3.50 9.02 -1.88
CA SER A 80 -3.87 7.61 -1.67
C SER A 80 -3.85 6.80 -2.97
N LEU A 81 -4.37 7.37 -4.06
CA LEU A 81 -4.34 6.69 -5.36
C LEU A 81 -2.94 6.70 -5.98
N TYR A 82 -2.18 7.78 -5.80
CA TYR A 82 -0.81 7.86 -6.27
C TYR A 82 0.08 6.79 -5.61
N TYR A 83 0.04 6.66 -4.28
CA TYR A 83 0.81 5.63 -3.60
C TYR A 83 0.33 4.22 -3.94
N LEU A 84 -0.98 4.02 -4.06
CA LEU A 84 -1.52 2.73 -4.49
C LEU A 84 -1.08 2.36 -5.92
N GLN A 85 -0.98 3.35 -6.81
CA GLN A 85 -0.42 3.16 -8.15
C GLN A 85 1.07 2.77 -8.09
N CYS A 86 1.88 3.46 -7.29
CA CYS A 86 3.28 3.11 -7.11
C CYS A 86 3.47 1.71 -6.49
N LEU A 87 2.59 1.29 -5.58
CA LEU A 87 2.62 -0.04 -4.97
C LEU A 87 2.21 -1.17 -5.92
N THR A 88 1.54 -0.86 -7.03
CA THR A 88 0.98 -1.86 -7.96
C THR A 88 1.61 -1.86 -9.35
N ASP A 89 2.33 -0.80 -9.72
CA ASP A 89 3.07 -0.72 -10.98
C ASP A 89 4.34 -1.59 -10.91
N GLU A 90 4.34 -2.67 -11.69
CA GLU A 90 5.43 -3.65 -11.74
C GLU A 90 6.80 -3.04 -12.07
N ARG A 91 6.83 -1.90 -12.76
CA ARG A 91 8.07 -1.22 -13.15
C ARG A 91 8.78 -0.54 -12.00
N VAL A 92 8.03 -0.12 -10.98
CA VAL A 92 8.55 0.73 -9.89
C VAL A 92 8.28 0.18 -8.50
N ARG A 93 7.36 -0.79 -8.33
CA ARG A 93 6.88 -1.23 -7.01
C ARG A 93 8.00 -1.68 -6.07
N GLU A 94 8.99 -2.41 -6.55
CA GLU A 94 10.07 -2.91 -5.70
C GLU A 94 10.95 -1.78 -5.17
N GLU A 95 11.37 -0.89 -6.07
CA GLU A 95 12.19 0.27 -5.71
C GLU A 95 11.41 1.22 -4.81
N PHE A 96 10.11 1.42 -5.10
CA PHE A 96 9.24 2.24 -4.29
C PHE A 96 9.04 1.67 -2.89
N ILE A 97 8.83 0.36 -2.74
CA ILE A 97 8.73 -0.32 -1.44
C ILE A 97 10.06 -0.18 -0.68
N ARG A 98 11.20 -0.38 -1.32
CA ARG A 98 12.51 -0.19 -0.69
C ARG A 98 12.72 1.25 -0.22
N ALA A 99 12.35 2.24 -1.04
CA ALA A 99 12.43 3.65 -0.68
C ALA A 99 11.48 3.99 0.48
N ALA A 100 10.23 3.53 0.42
CA ALA A 100 9.21 3.73 1.44
C ALA A 100 9.56 3.06 2.77
N ALA A 101 10.30 1.95 2.76
CA ALA A 101 10.83 1.30 3.95
C ALA A 101 11.98 2.07 4.63
N HIS A 102 12.61 3.01 3.93
CA HIS A 102 13.79 3.71 4.45
C HIS A 102 13.42 4.65 5.62
N PRO A 103 14.19 4.71 6.71
CA PRO A 103 13.89 5.59 7.87
C PRO A 103 13.85 7.09 7.53
N LEU A 104 14.56 7.49 6.48
CA LEU A 104 14.55 8.87 5.95
C LEU A 104 13.54 9.07 4.83
N PHE A 105 12.61 8.14 4.60
CA PHE A 105 11.54 8.34 3.62
C PHE A 105 10.85 9.67 3.93
N PRO A 106 10.71 10.59 2.95
CA PRO A 106 10.38 11.98 3.24
C PRO A 106 9.12 12.06 4.08
N LEU A 107 9.31 12.45 5.34
CA LEU A 107 8.22 12.70 6.30
C LEU A 107 7.40 13.94 5.93
N SER A 108 7.73 14.59 4.81
CA SER A 108 7.16 15.86 4.37
C SER A 108 7.03 15.92 2.84
N SER A 109 5.79 16.08 2.41
CA SER A 109 5.33 17.15 1.53
C SER A 109 3.82 17.27 1.69
#